data_AF-A0AAW2N6N2-F1
#
_entry.id   AF-A0AAW2N6N2-F1
#
_cell.length_a   1.000
_cell.length_b   1.000
_cell.length_c   1.000
_cell.angle_alpha   90.00
_cell.angle_beta   90.00
_cell.angle_gamma   90.00
#
_symmetry.space_group_name_H-M   'P 1'
#
loop_
_entity.id
_entity.type
_entity.pdbx_description
1 polymer ?
#
loop_
_entity_poly.entity_id
_entity_poly.type
_entity_poly.pdbx_seq_one_letter_code
_entity_poly.pdbx_strand_id
1 'polypeptide(L)'
;MDKEKKHLSTIANIAIQRCAQKLGSSVDLLIEEFEREWEPQMSGYSRKLVEFCSSKALMVMCGVIDDTITDGSFSRFTFDMMLAWETPSSEEEESYSECIAKESEEKNVAIGTGEQQDDVDREPSAGEDAFVWLGTLVPLVVDMVNGRFTFETLTAPTGNRLHFPAYDKFLKEMDRCIKHLQKQDTPTGIELEDDEFILHVEGTASSQRVVRHIGGTSWPGRLTLTNYALYFEASGVISYENALKLDLSKDVGQNVKPVATGPWGAPLFDKAIVYESSELQEGVVLEFPEMTSSTRRDHWLALGKEVMLLHQFLSKFKVESALEVWEMHARTILGIIRLHAAREMLRISPPVPESFLIFALLDELPRRRLSRSGESLKI
;
A
#
# COMPACT_ATOMS: atom_id res chain seq x y z
N MET A 1 -4.04 -19.39 -37.77
CA MET A 1 -4.73 -18.92 -36.56
C MET A 1 -4.86 -19.94 -35.43
N ASP A 2 -4.63 -21.25 -35.65
CA ASP A 2 -4.76 -22.28 -34.59
C ASP A 2 -3.41 -22.78 -34.02
N LYS A 3 -2.29 -22.13 -34.40
CA LYS A 3 -0.94 -22.56 -34.03
C LYS A 3 -0.39 -21.88 -32.77
N GLU A 4 -0.80 -20.65 -32.43
CA GLU A 4 -0.18 -19.89 -31.34
C GLU A 4 -0.91 -19.97 -30.00
N LYS A 5 -2.21 -20.30 -29.97
CA LYS A 5 -2.90 -20.72 -28.72
C LYS A 5 -2.23 -21.93 -28.04
N LYS A 6 -1.40 -22.68 -28.78
CA LYS A 6 -0.66 -23.85 -28.29
C LYS A 6 0.57 -23.54 -27.42
N HIS A 7 0.94 -22.27 -27.26
CA HIS A 7 2.11 -21.86 -26.47
C HIS A 7 1.77 -21.13 -25.16
N LEU A 8 0.49 -20.90 -24.88
CA LEU A 8 0.03 -20.25 -23.65
C LEU A 8 -0.35 -21.30 -22.62
N SER A 9 -0.05 -21.03 -21.35
CA SER A 9 -0.53 -21.86 -20.24
C SER A 9 -2.05 -21.81 -20.11
N THR A 10 -2.62 -22.76 -19.36
CA THR A 10 -4.06 -22.78 -19.05
C THR A 10 -4.49 -21.48 -18.41
N ILE A 11 -3.73 -21.01 -17.42
CA ILE A 11 -4.05 -19.78 -16.66
C ILE A 11 -3.89 -18.52 -17.53
N ALA A 12 -2.89 -18.47 -18.43
CA ALA A 12 -2.71 -17.35 -19.35
C ALA A 12 -3.88 -17.25 -20.34
N ASN A 13 -4.34 -18.38 -20.89
CA ASN A 13 -5.53 -18.40 -21.75
C ASN A 13 -6.77 -17.87 -21.02
N ILE A 14 -6.99 -18.30 -19.77
CA ILE A 14 -8.12 -17.82 -18.94
C ILE A 14 -8.02 -16.32 -18.68
N ALA A 15 -6.83 -15.83 -18.29
CA ALA A 15 -6.60 -14.41 -18.02
C ALA A 15 -6.87 -13.55 -19.26
N ILE A 16 -6.32 -13.92 -20.42
CA ILE A 16 -6.52 -13.21 -21.69
C ILE A 16 -7.99 -13.23 -22.13
N GLN A 17 -8.67 -14.37 -21.97
CA GLN A 17 -10.10 -14.47 -22.28
C GLN A 17 -10.93 -13.51 -21.41
N ARG A 18 -10.63 -13.43 -20.11
CA ARG A 18 -11.29 -12.50 -19.20
C ARG A 18 -10.94 -11.04 -19.51
N CYS A 19 -9.71 -10.74 -19.92
CA CYS A 19 -9.33 -9.41 -20.42
C CYS A 19 -10.18 -9.02 -21.65
N ALA A 20 -10.32 -9.93 -22.62
CA ALA A 20 -11.15 -9.70 -23.80
C ALA A 20 -12.62 -9.41 -23.43
N GLN A 21 -13.18 -10.21 -22.52
CA GLN A 21 -14.54 -10.00 -22.01
C GLN A 21 -14.69 -8.63 -21.35
N LYS A 22 -13.73 -8.22 -20.50
CA LYS A 22 -13.78 -6.94 -19.79
C LYS A 22 -13.68 -5.74 -20.75
N LEU A 23 -12.93 -5.91 -21.84
CA LEU A 23 -12.76 -4.91 -22.89
C LEU A 23 -13.92 -4.88 -23.91
N GLY A 24 -14.88 -5.81 -23.83
CA GLY A 24 -15.91 -5.97 -24.85
C GLY A 24 -15.36 -6.37 -26.23
N SER A 25 -14.21 -7.05 -26.25
CA SER A 25 -13.50 -7.48 -27.46
C SER A 25 -13.44 -9.02 -27.56
N SER A 26 -12.80 -9.53 -28.61
CA SER A 26 -12.46 -10.95 -28.73
C SER A 26 -10.97 -11.19 -28.48
N VAL A 27 -10.62 -12.41 -28.08
CA VAL A 27 -9.21 -12.81 -27.88
C VAL A 27 -8.41 -12.63 -29.17
N ASP A 28 -8.98 -13.02 -30.32
CA ASP A 28 -8.29 -12.96 -31.60
C ASP A 28 -7.98 -11.50 -31.99
N LEU A 29 -8.92 -10.56 -31.75
CA LEU A 29 -8.68 -9.13 -31.98
C LEU A 29 -7.60 -8.54 -31.05
N LEU A 30 -7.52 -8.99 -29.79
CA LEU A 30 -6.46 -8.55 -28.88
C LEU A 30 -5.08 -9.05 -29.32
N ILE A 31 -5.00 -10.30 -29.81
CA ILE A 31 -3.77 -10.87 -30.35
C ILE A 31 -3.36 -10.12 -31.61
N GLU A 32 -4.28 -9.92 -32.57
CA GLU A 32 -4.00 -9.15 -33.78
C GLU A 32 -3.50 -7.74 -33.45
N GLU A 33 -4.08 -7.11 -32.44
CA GLU A 33 -3.64 -5.79 -32.00
C GLU A 33 -2.25 -5.79 -31.39
N PHE A 34 -1.95 -6.73 -30.49
CA PHE A 34 -0.62 -6.91 -29.92
C PHE A 34 0.43 -7.19 -31.01
N GLU A 35 0.10 -8.04 -31.98
CA GLU A 35 1.01 -8.45 -33.04
C GLU A 35 1.34 -7.34 -34.04
N ARG A 36 0.51 -6.28 -34.13
CA ARG A 36 0.86 -5.08 -34.91
C ARG A 36 2.11 -4.37 -34.37
N GLU A 37 2.36 -4.48 -33.09
CA GLU A 37 3.53 -3.89 -32.40
C GLU A 37 4.62 -4.94 -32.11
N TRP A 38 4.38 -6.20 -32.45
CA TRP A 38 5.32 -7.29 -32.18
C TRP A 38 6.41 -7.41 -33.24
N GLU A 39 7.65 -7.53 -32.79
CA GLU A 39 8.83 -7.77 -33.62
C GLU A 39 9.38 -9.17 -33.34
N PRO A 40 9.68 -9.99 -34.38
CA PRO A 40 10.16 -11.37 -34.20
C PRO A 40 11.45 -11.54 -33.41
N GLN A 41 12.26 -10.47 -33.27
CA GLN A 41 13.46 -10.47 -32.43
C GLN A 41 13.18 -10.40 -30.92
N MET A 42 11.95 -10.06 -30.52
CA MET A 42 11.56 -10.00 -29.12
C MET A 42 11.36 -11.40 -28.55
N SER A 43 11.89 -11.65 -27.35
CA SER A 43 11.66 -12.89 -26.60
C SER A 43 10.47 -12.74 -25.63
N GLY A 44 9.92 -13.88 -25.21
CA GLY A 44 8.86 -13.89 -24.18
C GLY A 44 7.48 -13.50 -24.71
N TYR A 45 7.13 -13.90 -25.93
CA TYR A 45 5.82 -13.63 -26.56
C TYR A 45 4.66 -13.86 -25.59
N SER A 46 4.57 -15.04 -24.96
CA SER A 46 3.48 -15.40 -24.05
C SER A 46 3.35 -14.42 -22.88
N ARG A 47 4.48 -14.06 -22.24
CA ARG A 47 4.49 -13.09 -21.13
C ARG A 47 4.10 -11.70 -21.62
N LYS A 48 4.64 -11.25 -22.76
CA LYS A 48 4.37 -9.93 -23.34
C LYS A 48 2.92 -9.77 -23.77
N LEU A 49 2.30 -10.83 -24.27
CA LEU A 49 0.88 -10.85 -24.56
C LEU A 49 0.03 -10.73 -23.28
N VAL A 50 0.39 -11.45 -22.20
CA VAL A 50 -0.26 -11.31 -20.89
C VAL A 50 -0.12 -9.88 -20.36
N GLU A 51 1.07 -9.28 -20.45
CA GLU A 51 1.33 -7.89 -20.06
C GLU A 51 0.43 -6.91 -20.82
N PHE A 52 0.40 -7.04 -22.15
CA PHE A 52 -0.40 -6.20 -23.03
C PHE A 52 -1.91 -6.28 -22.71
N CYS A 53 -2.45 -7.50 -22.65
CA CYS A 53 -3.87 -7.71 -22.37
C CYS A 53 -4.24 -7.24 -20.95
N SER A 54 -3.37 -7.48 -19.96
CA SER A 54 -3.61 -7.08 -18.57
C SER A 54 -3.64 -5.57 -18.42
N SER A 55 -2.67 -4.86 -19.02
CA SER A 55 -2.61 -3.40 -18.99
C SER A 55 -3.91 -2.76 -19.51
N LYS A 56 -4.39 -3.23 -20.68
CA LYS A 56 -5.65 -2.73 -21.25
C LYS A 56 -6.84 -3.00 -20.37
N ALA A 57 -6.99 -4.22 -19.86
CA ALA A 57 -8.13 -4.58 -19.03
C ALA A 57 -8.15 -3.80 -17.70
N LEU A 58 -6.97 -3.58 -17.09
CA LEU A 58 -6.83 -2.82 -15.85
C LEU A 58 -7.23 -1.35 -15.99
N MET A 59 -6.92 -0.71 -17.12
CA MET A 59 -7.37 0.67 -17.39
C MET A 59 -8.90 0.81 -17.31
N VAL A 60 -9.65 -0.17 -17.82
CA VAL A 60 -11.11 -0.18 -17.73
C VAL A 60 -11.60 -0.48 -16.32
N MET A 61 -10.90 -1.35 -15.58
CA MET A 61 -11.30 -1.75 -14.23
C MET A 61 -11.10 -0.67 -13.19
N CYS A 62 -10.05 0.13 -13.30
CA CYS A 62 -9.81 1.22 -12.36
C CYS A 62 -10.93 2.27 -12.35
N GLY A 63 -11.72 2.38 -13.43
CA GLY A 63 -12.86 3.30 -13.50
C GLY A 63 -14.10 2.86 -12.69
N VAL A 64 -14.18 1.62 -12.20
CA VAL A 64 -15.35 1.07 -11.48
C VAL A 64 -14.94 0.29 -10.22
N ILE A 65 -13.87 0.73 -9.58
CA ILE A 65 -13.11 -0.13 -8.66
C ILE A 65 -13.82 -0.45 -7.34
N ASP A 66 -14.59 0.51 -6.80
CA ASP A 66 -15.20 0.44 -5.46
C ASP A 66 -16.11 -0.79 -5.25
N ASP A 67 -16.91 -1.12 -6.25
CA ASP A 67 -17.82 -2.28 -6.18
C ASP A 67 -17.06 -3.60 -6.36
N THR A 68 -16.01 -3.60 -7.20
CA THR A 68 -15.28 -4.80 -7.61
C THR A 68 -14.27 -5.32 -6.57
N ILE A 69 -13.80 -4.47 -5.66
CA ILE A 69 -12.99 -4.93 -4.52
C ILE A 69 -13.86 -5.66 -3.50
N THR A 70 -15.08 -5.16 -3.28
CA THR A 70 -15.99 -5.68 -2.25
C THR A 70 -16.45 -7.11 -2.58
N ASP A 71 -16.82 -7.37 -3.83
CA ASP A 71 -17.27 -8.69 -4.29
C ASP A 71 -16.13 -9.67 -4.61
N GLY A 72 -14.87 -9.21 -4.54
CA GLY A 72 -13.67 -10.01 -4.82
C GLY A 72 -13.41 -10.27 -6.31
N SER A 73 -14.18 -9.67 -7.21
CA SER A 73 -13.96 -9.82 -8.65
C SER A 73 -12.65 -9.17 -9.09
N PHE A 74 -12.32 -8.00 -8.54
CA PHE A 74 -11.04 -7.33 -8.79
C PHE A 74 -9.87 -8.17 -8.29
N SER A 75 -9.92 -8.60 -7.02
CA SER A 75 -8.86 -9.39 -6.40
C SER A 75 -8.64 -10.72 -7.13
N ARG A 76 -9.69 -11.44 -7.53
CA ARG A 76 -9.54 -12.68 -8.29
C ARG A 76 -8.89 -12.42 -9.64
N PHE A 77 -9.33 -11.39 -10.33
CA PHE A 77 -8.84 -11.10 -11.67
C PHE A 77 -7.38 -10.66 -11.70
N THR A 78 -6.97 -9.77 -10.78
CA THR A 78 -5.58 -9.35 -10.67
C THR A 78 -4.68 -10.47 -10.13
N PHE A 79 -5.20 -11.35 -9.28
CA PHE A 79 -4.46 -12.55 -8.87
C PHE A 79 -4.23 -13.52 -10.03
N ASP A 80 -5.25 -13.75 -10.86
CA ASP A 80 -5.10 -14.57 -12.09
C ASP A 80 -4.10 -13.95 -13.08
N MET A 81 -4.05 -12.62 -13.19
CA MET A 81 -3.01 -11.93 -13.99
C MET A 81 -1.60 -12.23 -13.46
N MET A 82 -1.38 -12.19 -12.14
CA MET A 82 -0.08 -12.51 -11.56
C MET A 82 0.33 -13.95 -11.85
N LEU A 83 -0.58 -14.90 -11.69
CA LEU A 83 -0.33 -16.31 -12.02
C LEU A 83 -0.03 -16.51 -13.51
N ALA A 84 -0.80 -15.86 -14.39
CA ALA A 84 -0.60 -15.89 -15.82
C ALA A 84 0.73 -15.26 -16.25
N TRP A 85 1.20 -14.24 -15.55
CA TRP A 85 2.47 -13.58 -15.84
C TRP A 85 3.68 -14.41 -15.38
N GLU A 86 3.55 -15.10 -14.24
CA GLU A 86 4.58 -15.98 -13.68
C GLU A 86 4.73 -17.28 -14.49
N THR A 87 3.63 -17.86 -14.95
CA THR A 87 3.61 -19.07 -15.79
C THR A 87 2.84 -18.80 -17.09
N PRO A 88 3.40 -18.03 -18.03
CA PRO A 88 2.68 -17.60 -19.23
C PRO A 88 2.61 -18.66 -20.33
N SER A 89 3.55 -19.60 -20.39
CA SER A 89 3.60 -20.62 -21.43
C SER A 89 3.29 -22.04 -20.93
N SER A 90 2.82 -22.90 -21.84
CA SER A 90 2.55 -24.31 -21.53
C SER A 90 3.83 -25.08 -21.15
N GLU A 91 4.98 -24.72 -21.72
CA GLU A 91 6.28 -25.31 -21.38
C GLU A 91 6.68 -25.01 -19.93
N GLU A 92 6.43 -23.79 -19.45
CA GLU A 92 6.66 -23.41 -18.06
C GLU A 92 5.66 -24.10 -17.12
N GLU A 93 4.40 -24.25 -17.54
CA GLU A 93 3.34 -24.96 -16.78
C GLU A 93 3.66 -26.46 -16.61
N GLU A 94 4.13 -27.11 -17.67
CA GLU A 94 4.58 -28.51 -17.64
C GLU A 94 5.81 -28.67 -16.73
N SER A 95 6.83 -27.81 -16.89
CA SER A 95 8.03 -27.85 -16.05
C SER A 95 7.71 -27.65 -14.56
N TYR A 96 6.79 -26.75 -14.23
CA TYR A 96 6.37 -26.51 -12.84
C TYR A 96 5.63 -27.72 -12.26
N SER A 97 4.72 -28.31 -13.05
CA SER A 97 3.97 -29.50 -12.66
C SER A 97 4.88 -30.71 -12.41
N GLU A 98 5.91 -30.90 -13.24
CA GLU A 98 6.93 -31.94 -13.04
C GLU A 98 7.73 -31.73 -11.75
N CYS A 99 8.11 -30.49 -11.42
CA CYS A 99 8.82 -30.19 -10.17
C CYS A 99 7.95 -30.50 -8.95
N ILE A 100 6.68 -30.08 -8.94
CA ILE A 100 5.75 -30.40 -7.84
C ILE A 100 5.59 -31.91 -7.69
N ALA A 101 5.43 -32.64 -8.80
CA ALA A 101 5.29 -34.09 -8.75
C ALA A 101 6.52 -34.73 -8.08
N LYS A 102 7.74 -34.33 -8.46
CA LYS A 102 8.99 -34.81 -7.85
C LYS A 102 9.08 -34.47 -6.36
N GLU A 103 8.77 -33.24 -5.96
CA GLU A 103 8.77 -32.86 -4.54
C GLU A 103 7.76 -33.66 -3.72
N SER A 104 6.58 -33.94 -4.29
CA SER A 104 5.56 -34.75 -3.63
C SER A 104 5.99 -36.21 -3.50
N GLU A 105 6.65 -36.78 -4.51
CA GLU A 105 7.22 -38.14 -4.46
C GLU A 105 8.36 -38.23 -3.44
N GLU A 106 9.26 -37.26 -3.40
CA GLU A 106 10.36 -37.20 -2.42
C GLU A 106 9.85 -37.05 -0.98
N LYS A 107 8.84 -36.21 -0.75
CA LYS A 107 8.18 -36.07 0.57
C LYS A 107 7.46 -37.36 0.97
N ASN A 108 6.83 -38.07 0.04
CA ASN A 108 6.18 -39.37 0.29
C ASN A 108 7.18 -40.49 0.59
N VAL A 109 8.40 -40.43 0.04
CA VAL A 109 9.48 -41.37 0.35
C VAL A 109 10.13 -41.07 1.72
N ALA A 110 10.13 -39.80 2.14
CA ALA A 110 10.73 -39.35 3.39
C ALA A 110 9.83 -39.50 4.64
N ILE A 111 8.50 -39.59 4.51
CA ILE A 111 7.56 -39.51 5.63
C ILE A 111 6.73 -40.79 5.76
N GLY A 112 7.16 -41.68 6.65
CA GLY A 112 6.38 -42.81 7.16
C GLY A 112 5.56 -42.50 8.42
N THR A 113 5.28 -41.22 8.72
CA THR A 113 4.52 -40.79 9.91
C THR A 113 3.53 -39.71 9.53
N GLY A 114 2.24 -40.01 9.70
CA GLY A 114 1.14 -39.12 9.31
C GLY A 114 1.16 -37.80 10.06
N GLU A 115 1.55 -36.73 9.38
CA GLU A 115 1.18 -35.37 9.71
C GLU A 115 0.30 -34.85 8.57
N GLN A 116 -0.92 -34.45 8.91
CA GLN A 116 -1.84 -33.77 8.00
C GLN A 116 -1.26 -32.38 7.73
N GLN A 117 -0.45 -32.27 6.68
CA GLN A 117 -0.04 -30.99 6.13
C GLN A 117 -1.24 -30.41 5.38
N ASP A 118 -1.76 -29.27 5.86
CA ASP A 118 -2.97 -28.60 5.38
C ASP A 118 -2.96 -28.45 3.83
N ASP A 119 -4.13 -28.65 3.22
CA ASP A 119 -4.40 -28.62 1.77
C ASP A 119 -4.10 -27.25 1.08
N VAL A 120 -3.60 -26.28 1.85
CA VAL A 120 -3.25 -24.91 1.41
C VAL A 120 -2.01 -24.89 0.51
N ASP A 121 -1.11 -25.88 0.65
CA ASP A 121 0.15 -25.98 -0.11
C ASP A 121 -0.07 -26.40 -1.59
N ARG A 122 -1.31 -26.71 -1.98
CA ARG A 122 -1.68 -27.14 -3.35
C ARG A 122 -2.37 -26.06 -4.17
N GLU A 123 -2.79 -24.95 -3.55
CA GLU A 123 -3.41 -23.85 -4.30
C GLU A 123 -2.36 -23.01 -5.05
N PRO A 124 -2.65 -22.55 -6.28
CA PRO A 124 -1.76 -21.67 -7.00
C PRO A 124 -1.42 -20.42 -6.17
N SER A 125 -0.14 -20.12 -6.11
CA SER A 125 0.40 -18.94 -5.43
C SER A 125 1.23 -18.09 -6.39
N ALA A 126 1.33 -16.80 -6.12
CA ALA A 126 2.17 -15.87 -6.89
C ALA A 126 3.46 -15.54 -6.12
N GLY A 127 4.54 -15.32 -6.85
CA GLY A 127 5.84 -14.87 -6.36
C GLY A 127 5.97 -13.34 -6.32
N GLU A 128 7.09 -12.88 -5.76
CA GLU A 128 7.40 -11.46 -5.58
C GLU A 128 7.43 -10.70 -6.92
N ASP A 129 8.09 -11.26 -7.93
CA ASP A 129 8.23 -10.59 -9.24
C ASP A 129 6.89 -10.33 -9.91
N ALA A 130 5.96 -11.30 -9.86
CA ALA A 130 4.62 -11.15 -10.41
C ALA A 130 3.80 -10.13 -9.61
N PHE A 131 3.96 -10.10 -8.28
CA PHE A 131 3.31 -9.11 -7.42
C PHE A 131 3.80 -7.69 -7.70
N VAL A 132 5.12 -7.49 -7.79
CA VAL A 132 5.72 -6.19 -8.10
C VAL A 132 5.38 -5.75 -9.52
N TRP A 133 5.39 -6.68 -10.49
CA TRP A 133 4.95 -6.43 -11.86
C TRP A 133 3.54 -5.85 -11.91
N LEU A 134 2.59 -6.41 -11.17
CA LEU A 134 1.22 -5.86 -11.14
C LEU A 134 1.20 -4.39 -10.70
N GLY A 135 2.05 -4.01 -9.73
CA GLY A 135 2.21 -2.62 -9.29
C GLY A 135 2.70 -1.67 -10.37
N THR A 136 3.44 -2.17 -11.36
CA THR A 136 3.88 -1.36 -12.52
C THR A 136 2.74 -1.01 -13.48
N LEU A 137 1.65 -1.78 -13.46
CA LEU A 137 0.47 -1.51 -14.28
C LEU A 137 -0.51 -0.58 -13.57
N VAL A 138 -0.68 -0.78 -12.26
CA VAL A 138 -1.54 0.03 -11.42
C VAL A 138 -0.97 0.11 -10.00
N PRO A 139 -0.56 1.29 -9.52
CA PRO A 139 0.00 1.46 -8.19
C PRO A 139 -1.12 1.54 -7.14
N LEU A 140 -2.11 0.63 -7.21
CA LEU A 140 -3.18 0.48 -6.22
C LEU A 140 -2.79 -0.56 -5.18
N VAL A 141 -2.52 -1.78 -5.63
CA VAL A 141 -2.23 -2.92 -4.76
C VAL A 141 -0.85 -2.77 -4.12
N VAL A 142 0.12 -2.26 -4.89
CA VAL A 142 1.52 -2.18 -4.48
C VAL A 142 2.23 -1.06 -5.24
N ASP A 143 3.15 -0.37 -4.59
CA ASP A 143 4.06 0.56 -5.26
C ASP A 143 5.39 -0.15 -5.56
N MET A 144 5.96 0.09 -6.75
CA MET A 144 7.25 -0.52 -7.13
C MET A 144 8.38 -0.21 -6.14
N VAL A 145 8.34 0.94 -5.44
CA VAL A 145 9.37 1.35 -4.47
C VAL A 145 9.37 0.47 -3.22
N ASN A 146 8.19 0.09 -2.74
CA ASN A 146 8.02 -0.65 -1.48
C ASN A 146 7.48 -2.08 -1.69
N GLY A 147 7.42 -2.54 -2.95
CA GLY A 147 6.65 -3.73 -3.29
C GLY A 147 7.17 -5.01 -2.67
N ARG A 148 8.49 -5.14 -2.54
CA ARG A 148 9.13 -6.23 -1.80
C ARG A 148 8.67 -6.29 -0.35
N PHE A 149 8.66 -5.15 0.36
CA PHE A 149 8.27 -5.11 1.77
C PHE A 149 6.79 -5.43 1.96
N THR A 150 5.94 -4.93 1.05
CA THR A 150 4.52 -5.28 1.03
C THR A 150 4.35 -6.79 0.82
N PHE A 151 5.07 -7.37 -0.14
CA PHE A 151 5.04 -8.81 -0.41
C PHE A 151 5.47 -9.62 0.81
N GLU A 152 6.67 -9.35 1.35
CA GLU A 152 7.20 -10.03 2.54
C GLU A 152 6.21 -9.97 3.73
N THR A 153 5.53 -8.84 3.91
CA THR A 153 4.50 -8.67 4.93
C THR A 153 3.29 -9.57 4.70
N LEU A 154 2.80 -9.67 3.46
CA LEU A 154 1.65 -10.49 3.10
C LEU A 154 1.96 -11.99 3.10
N THR A 155 3.21 -12.36 2.88
CA THR A 155 3.65 -13.75 2.74
C THR A 155 4.44 -14.28 3.94
N ALA A 156 4.59 -13.50 5.01
CA ALA A 156 5.26 -13.93 6.23
C ALA A 156 4.74 -15.27 6.79
N PRO A 157 3.41 -15.57 6.74
CA PRO A 157 2.89 -16.86 7.19
C PRO A 157 3.03 -17.99 6.17
N THR A 158 3.35 -17.69 4.91
CA THR A 158 3.23 -18.60 3.75
C THR A 158 4.55 -18.78 3.00
N GLY A 159 5.68 -18.62 3.69
CA GLY A 159 7.00 -18.98 3.14
C GLY A 159 7.39 -18.24 1.86
N ASN A 160 7.07 -16.94 1.75
CA ASN A 160 7.34 -16.10 0.58
C ASN A 160 6.58 -16.48 -0.70
N ARG A 161 5.39 -17.08 -0.55
CA ARG A 161 4.42 -17.27 -1.63
C ARG A 161 3.11 -16.57 -1.30
N LEU A 162 2.58 -15.80 -2.24
CA LEU A 162 1.33 -15.07 -2.05
C LEU A 162 0.15 -15.95 -2.49
N HIS A 163 -0.68 -16.34 -1.52
CA HIS A 163 -1.91 -17.08 -1.79
C HIS A 163 -3.11 -16.14 -1.90
N PHE A 164 -4.11 -16.56 -2.69
CA PHE A 164 -5.30 -15.75 -2.98
C PHE A 164 -6.03 -15.25 -1.71
N PRO A 165 -6.25 -16.04 -0.65
CA PRO A 165 -6.97 -15.56 0.53
C PRO A 165 -6.29 -14.38 1.24
N ALA A 166 -4.95 -14.39 1.32
CA ALA A 166 -4.20 -13.27 1.91
C ALA A 166 -4.31 -12.02 1.03
N TYR A 167 -4.19 -12.20 -0.29
CA TYR A 167 -4.33 -11.14 -1.28
C TYR A 167 -5.72 -10.49 -1.25
N ASP A 168 -6.77 -11.30 -1.34
CA ASP A 168 -8.16 -10.84 -1.30
C ASP A 168 -8.49 -10.12 0.01
N LYS A 169 -8.04 -10.67 1.15
CA LYS A 169 -8.21 -10.03 2.45
C LYS A 169 -7.53 -8.66 2.49
N PHE A 170 -6.31 -8.52 1.96
CA PHE A 170 -5.59 -7.26 1.93
C PHE A 170 -6.35 -6.17 1.19
N LEU A 171 -6.82 -6.45 -0.02
CA LEU A 171 -7.59 -5.47 -0.80
C LEU A 171 -8.91 -5.11 -0.12
N LYS A 172 -9.58 -6.07 0.53
CA LYS A 172 -10.80 -5.81 1.30
C LYS A 172 -10.55 -4.93 2.53
N GLU A 173 -9.42 -5.10 3.23
CA GLU A 173 -9.07 -4.18 4.32
C GLU A 173 -8.71 -2.78 3.79
N MET A 174 -8.09 -2.66 2.61
CA MET A 174 -7.87 -1.36 1.96
C MET A 174 -9.20 -0.64 1.67
N ASP A 175 -10.16 -1.32 1.04
CA ASP A 175 -11.49 -0.76 0.76
C ASP A 175 -12.23 -0.34 2.04
N ARG A 176 -12.16 -1.16 3.10
CA ARG A 176 -12.73 -0.79 4.41
C ARG A 176 -12.05 0.45 4.99
N CYS A 177 -10.73 0.57 4.88
CA CYS A 177 -9.98 1.73 5.33
C CYS A 177 -10.42 2.99 4.58
N ILE A 178 -10.49 2.94 3.25
CA ILE A 178 -10.94 4.06 2.41
C ILE A 178 -12.36 4.49 2.80
N LYS A 179 -13.31 3.54 2.87
CA LYS A 179 -14.70 3.81 3.28
C LYS A 179 -14.80 4.33 4.71
N HIS A 180 -13.89 3.95 5.60
CA HIS A 180 -13.84 4.46 6.97
C HIS A 180 -13.38 5.92 7.00
N LEU A 181 -12.32 6.25 6.24
CA LEU A 181 -11.75 7.60 6.19
C LEU A 181 -12.69 8.59 5.48
N GLN A 182 -13.35 8.18 4.39
CA GLN A 182 -14.34 9.01 3.68
C GLN A 182 -15.58 9.35 4.53
N LYS A 183 -15.86 8.59 5.58
CA LYS A 183 -16.98 8.84 6.52
C LYS A 183 -16.59 9.75 7.68
N GLN A 184 -15.32 10.12 7.80
CA GLN A 184 -14.89 11.02 8.88
C GLN A 184 -15.38 12.43 8.61
N ASP A 185 -15.87 13.09 9.66
CA ASP A 185 -16.18 14.52 9.59
C ASP A 185 -14.89 15.32 9.44
N THR A 186 -14.98 16.44 8.71
CA THR A 186 -13.86 17.39 8.64
C THR A 186 -13.55 17.96 10.04
N PRO A 187 -12.30 18.38 10.29
CA PRO A 187 -11.94 19.00 11.56
C PRO A 187 -12.80 20.24 11.85
N THR A 188 -13.21 20.41 13.11
CA THR A 188 -14.13 21.46 13.54
C THR A 188 -13.60 22.85 13.19
N GLY A 189 -14.40 23.62 12.44
CA GLY A 189 -14.04 24.97 12.01
C GLY A 189 -13.05 25.03 10.85
N ILE A 190 -12.78 23.90 10.18
CA ILE A 190 -11.90 23.81 9.02
C ILE A 190 -12.72 23.36 7.80
N GLU A 191 -12.60 24.11 6.72
CA GLU A 191 -12.95 23.66 5.37
C GLU A 191 -11.67 23.12 4.74
N LEU A 192 -11.68 21.84 4.37
CA LEU A 192 -10.56 21.20 3.67
C LEU A 192 -10.58 21.63 2.21
N GLU A 193 -9.40 21.78 1.61
CA GLU A 193 -9.28 22.01 0.17
C GLU A 193 -9.77 20.78 -0.61
N ASP A 194 -10.16 20.97 -1.88
CA ASP A 194 -10.70 19.90 -2.74
C ASP A 194 -9.72 18.71 -2.91
N ASP A 195 -8.43 18.95 -2.73
CA ASP A 195 -7.35 17.97 -2.82
C ASP A 195 -6.77 17.56 -1.44
N GLU A 196 -7.42 17.95 -0.34
CA GLU A 196 -7.03 17.59 1.02
C GLU A 196 -7.89 16.44 1.58
N PHE A 197 -7.27 15.27 1.75
CA PHE A 197 -7.91 14.02 2.16
C PHE A 197 -7.47 13.60 3.55
N ILE A 198 -8.44 13.10 4.34
CA ILE A 198 -8.18 12.51 5.66
C ILE A 198 -7.50 11.14 5.48
N LEU A 199 -6.33 10.97 6.09
CA LEU A 199 -5.47 9.78 5.94
C LEU A 199 -5.39 8.91 7.21
N HIS A 200 -5.62 9.52 8.38
CA HIS A 200 -5.67 8.81 9.66
C HIS A 200 -6.38 9.63 10.73
N VAL A 201 -7.13 8.97 11.62
CA VAL A 201 -7.85 9.63 12.72
C VAL A 201 -7.79 8.77 13.99
N GLU A 202 -7.42 9.38 15.12
CA GLU A 202 -7.54 8.78 16.46
C GLU A 202 -8.08 9.80 17.48
N GLY A 203 -8.48 9.33 18.66
CA GLY A 203 -9.09 10.17 19.69
C GLY A 203 -10.60 10.38 19.52
N THR A 204 -11.25 9.54 18.71
CA THR A 204 -12.71 9.42 18.59
C THR A 204 -13.29 8.51 19.67
N ALA A 205 -14.62 8.46 19.77
CA ALA A 205 -15.30 7.57 20.72
C ALA A 205 -14.97 6.06 20.53
N SER A 206 -14.58 5.66 19.32
CA SER A 206 -14.27 4.27 18.96
C SER A 206 -12.78 3.98 18.80
N SER A 207 -11.90 4.97 19.01
CA SER A 207 -10.46 4.82 18.85
C SER A 207 -9.70 5.19 20.13
N GLN A 208 -8.42 4.87 20.16
CA GLN A 208 -7.57 5.15 21.31
C GLN A 208 -7.35 6.66 21.46
N ARG A 209 -7.21 7.12 22.71
CA ARG A 209 -7.09 8.54 23.04
C ARG A 209 -5.79 9.14 22.50
N VAL A 210 -5.84 10.43 22.18
CA VAL A 210 -4.69 11.31 21.93
C VAL A 210 -4.78 12.47 22.92
N VAL A 211 -3.64 12.91 23.44
CA VAL A 211 -3.58 13.95 24.48
C VAL A 211 -2.58 15.02 24.08
N ARG A 212 -3.00 16.27 24.02
CA ARG A 212 -2.11 17.42 23.85
C ARG A 212 -1.66 17.95 25.20
N HIS A 213 -0.37 18.27 25.35
CA HIS A 213 0.17 18.89 26.57
C HIS A 213 0.50 20.36 26.34
N ILE A 214 0.10 21.21 27.28
CA ILE A 214 0.40 22.65 27.31
C ILE A 214 0.86 23.00 28.73
N GLY A 215 2.15 23.29 28.89
CA GLY A 215 2.76 23.44 30.21
C GLY A 215 2.50 22.21 31.09
N GLY A 216 1.88 22.41 32.26
CA GLY A 216 1.48 21.33 33.18
C GLY A 216 0.08 20.75 32.95
N THR A 217 -0.62 21.15 31.88
CA THR A 217 -2.00 20.74 31.59
C THR A 217 -2.10 19.78 30.42
N SER A 218 -3.03 18.84 30.49
CA SER A 218 -3.24 17.79 29.50
C SER A 218 -4.66 17.86 28.96
N TRP A 219 -4.78 17.88 27.64
CA TRP A 219 -6.03 18.08 26.90
C TRP A 219 -6.29 16.85 26.03
N PRO A 220 -7.23 15.97 26.40
CA PRO A 220 -7.64 14.89 25.51
C PRO A 220 -8.32 15.46 24.27
N GLY A 221 -8.17 14.79 23.14
CA GLY A 221 -8.76 15.27 21.90
C GLY A 221 -8.69 14.27 20.76
N ARG A 222 -9.18 14.72 19.60
CA ARG A 222 -9.09 14.02 18.31
C ARG A 222 -7.91 14.57 17.53
N LEU A 223 -7.16 13.67 16.90
CA LEU A 223 -6.07 14.01 15.99
C LEU A 223 -6.41 13.45 14.61
N THR A 224 -6.37 14.31 13.61
CA THR A 224 -6.63 13.98 12.21
C THR A 224 -5.38 14.31 11.39
N LEU A 225 -4.91 13.36 10.60
CA LEU A 225 -3.87 13.56 9.60
C LEU A 225 -4.51 13.73 8.22
N THR A 226 -4.03 14.70 7.45
CA THR A 226 -4.30 14.83 6.02
C THR A 226 -3.01 14.73 5.21
N ASN A 227 -3.11 14.76 3.88
CA ASN A 227 -1.96 14.92 2.99
C ASN A 227 -1.30 16.31 3.06
N TYR A 228 -1.75 17.21 3.95
CA TYR A 228 -1.18 18.55 4.12
C TYR A 228 -0.88 18.94 5.57
N ALA A 229 -1.59 18.40 6.57
CA ALA A 229 -1.48 18.87 7.95
C ALA A 229 -1.90 17.83 9.00
N LEU A 230 -1.55 18.12 10.25
CA LEU A 230 -2.20 17.55 11.43
C LEU A 230 -3.22 18.55 11.98
N TYR A 231 -4.40 18.05 12.35
CA TYR A 231 -5.45 18.82 13.01
C TYR A 231 -5.73 18.22 14.38
N PHE A 232 -5.51 18.99 15.45
CA PHE A 232 -5.85 18.58 16.81
C PHE A 232 -7.07 19.34 17.32
N GLU A 233 -8.06 18.59 17.82
CA GLU A 233 -9.29 19.12 18.39
C GLU A 233 -9.44 18.68 19.83
N ALA A 234 -9.38 19.63 20.78
CA ALA A 234 -9.59 19.33 22.20
C ALA A 234 -11.04 18.90 22.45
N SER A 235 -11.24 17.88 23.29
CA SER A 235 -12.56 17.47 23.75
C SER A 235 -13.18 18.56 24.63
N GLY A 236 -14.23 19.22 24.14
CA GLY A 236 -15.04 20.13 24.95
C GLY A 236 -16.15 19.41 25.73
N VAL A 237 -16.98 20.18 26.43
CA VAL A 237 -18.07 19.67 27.28
C VAL A 237 -19.22 19.06 26.46
N ILE A 238 -19.47 19.59 25.26
CA ILE A 238 -20.59 19.20 24.39
C ILE A 238 -20.09 18.72 23.02
N SER A 239 -19.14 19.44 22.44
CA SER A 239 -18.51 19.15 21.15
C SER A 239 -17.00 19.34 21.23
N TYR A 240 -16.29 18.93 20.18
CA TYR A 240 -14.90 19.33 20.00
C TYR A 240 -14.76 20.86 19.88
N GLU A 241 -13.62 21.37 20.33
CA GLU A 241 -13.19 22.75 20.08
C GLU A 241 -12.68 22.90 18.64
N ASN A 242 -12.50 24.15 18.19
CA ASN A 242 -11.92 24.43 16.87
C ASN A 242 -10.56 23.76 16.71
N ALA A 243 -10.31 23.19 15.53
CA ALA A 243 -9.10 22.46 15.26
C ALA A 243 -7.87 23.39 15.22
N LEU A 244 -6.80 22.97 15.89
CA LEU A 244 -5.46 23.52 15.70
C LEU A 244 -4.81 22.85 14.49
N LYS A 245 -4.56 23.62 13.43
CA LYS A 245 -3.80 23.18 12.25
C LYS A 245 -2.29 23.25 12.51
N LEU A 246 -1.60 22.15 12.26
CA LEU A 246 -0.14 22.04 12.20
C LEU A 246 0.23 21.65 10.77
N ASP A 247 0.69 22.64 10.00
CA ASP A 247 1.02 22.46 8.59
C ASP A 247 2.19 21.48 8.41
N LEU A 248 2.06 20.50 7.52
CA LEU A 248 3.12 19.54 7.17
C LEU A 248 3.66 19.78 5.76
N SER A 249 3.14 20.75 5.03
CA SER A 249 3.48 21.02 3.62
C SER A 249 4.55 22.09 3.42
N LYS A 250 4.73 22.99 4.39
CA LYS A 250 5.66 24.12 4.24
C LYS A 250 7.11 23.77 4.56
N ASP A 251 8.05 24.20 3.74
CA ASP A 251 9.49 24.09 4.06
C ASP A 251 9.99 25.28 4.92
N VAL A 252 9.36 25.50 6.08
CA VAL A 252 9.66 26.62 6.99
C VAL A 252 10.39 26.19 8.26
N GLY A 253 11.18 25.11 8.17
CA GLY A 253 11.92 24.54 9.31
C GLY A 253 11.04 23.76 10.29
N GLN A 254 9.89 23.28 9.83
CA GLN A 254 9.02 22.40 10.61
C GLN A 254 9.68 21.03 10.87
N ASN A 255 9.46 20.48 12.05
CA ASN A 255 10.04 19.20 12.46
C ASN A 255 9.05 18.44 13.36
N VAL A 256 8.98 17.12 13.17
CA VAL A 256 8.27 16.20 14.06
C VAL A 256 9.26 15.18 14.58
N LYS A 257 9.41 15.13 15.90
CA LYS A 257 10.36 14.22 16.58
C LYS A 257 9.74 13.59 17.83
N PRO A 258 10.25 12.42 18.26
CA PRO A 258 9.89 11.84 19.54
C PRO A 258 10.18 12.79 20.71
N VAL A 259 9.33 12.76 21.72
CA VAL A 259 9.60 13.40 23.00
C VAL A 259 9.06 12.54 24.13
N ALA A 260 9.80 12.50 25.25
CA ALA A 260 9.32 11.84 26.45
C ALA A 260 8.35 12.75 27.21
N THR A 261 7.22 12.19 27.64
CA THR A 261 6.21 12.85 28.47
C THR A 261 5.92 12.04 29.72
N GLY A 262 5.22 12.64 30.67
CA GLY A 262 4.89 12.04 31.95
C GLY A 262 4.15 13.03 32.85
N PRO A 263 3.61 12.56 33.99
CA PRO A 263 2.92 13.43 34.93
C PRO A 263 3.74 14.69 35.24
N TRP A 264 3.08 15.85 35.19
CA TRP A 264 3.70 17.17 35.42
C TRP A 264 4.84 17.54 34.46
N GLY A 265 4.87 16.97 33.25
CA GLY A 265 5.88 17.29 32.24
C GLY A 265 7.22 16.58 32.44
N ALA A 266 7.29 15.57 33.31
CA ALA A 266 8.50 14.76 33.50
C ALA A 266 8.76 13.87 32.27
N PRO A 267 10.00 13.80 31.75
CA PRO A 267 10.34 13.01 30.55
C PRO A 267 10.49 11.52 30.89
N LEU A 268 9.40 10.86 31.28
CA LEU A 268 9.41 9.50 31.82
C LEU A 268 9.06 8.44 30.78
N PHE A 269 8.17 8.75 29.84
CA PHE A 269 7.61 7.80 28.90
C PHE A 269 7.75 8.32 27.47
N ASP A 270 8.38 7.54 26.60
CA ASP A 270 8.62 7.91 25.20
C ASP A 270 7.36 7.66 24.33
N LYS A 271 6.28 8.39 24.65
CA LYS A 271 4.91 8.19 24.16
C LYS A 271 4.36 9.37 23.38
N ALA A 272 5.16 10.42 23.16
CA ALA A 272 4.70 11.60 22.48
C ALA A 272 5.57 11.95 21.27
N ILE A 273 4.97 12.72 20.37
CA ILE A 273 5.68 13.50 19.36
C ILE A 273 5.58 14.98 19.75
N VAL A 274 6.58 15.75 19.33
CA VAL A 274 6.48 17.21 19.33
C VAL A 274 6.58 17.70 17.90
N TYR A 275 5.63 18.55 17.51
CA TYR A 275 5.68 19.36 16.30
C TYR A 275 6.27 20.72 16.64
N GLU A 276 7.34 21.10 15.96
CA GLU A 276 8.02 22.39 16.10
C GLU A 276 8.01 23.09 14.74
N SER A 277 7.82 24.41 14.71
CA SER A 277 7.92 25.23 13.50
C SER A 277 8.34 26.65 13.87
N SER A 278 8.97 27.35 12.93
CA SER A 278 9.33 28.77 13.08
C SER A 278 8.11 29.68 13.22
N GLU A 279 6.92 29.22 12.81
CA GLU A 279 5.65 29.92 12.96
C GLU A 279 5.06 29.80 14.38
N LEU A 280 5.58 28.90 15.22
CA LEU A 280 5.10 28.65 16.59
C LEU A 280 6.09 29.15 17.63
N GLN A 281 5.58 29.78 18.70
CA GLN A 281 6.42 30.19 19.84
C GLN A 281 6.90 28.98 20.67
N GLU A 282 6.05 27.97 20.80
CA GLU A 282 6.34 26.73 21.54
C GLU A 282 5.90 25.52 20.69
N GLY A 283 6.62 24.41 20.84
CA GLY A 283 6.27 23.15 20.17
C GLY A 283 4.95 22.57 20.69
N VAL A 284 4.22 21.90 19.80
CA VAL A 284 2.96 21.22 20.12
C VAL A 284 3.24 19.77 20.45
N VAL A 285 3.07 19.40 21.72
CA VAL A 285 3.31 18.04 22.22
C VAL A 285 2.02 17.23 22.17
N LEU A 286 2.05 16.10 21.45
CA LEU A 286 0.95 15.16 21.29
C LEU A 286 1.37 13.79 21.81
N GLU A 287 0.73 13.34 22.88
CA GLU A 287 0.94 12.03 23.50
C GLU A 287 -0.07 10.99 23.01
N PHE A 288 0.43 9.78 22.82
CA PHE A 288 -0.31 8.58 22.44
C PHE A 288 -0.21 7.57 23.59
N PRO A 289 -1.13 7.58 24.56
CA PRO A 289 -1.07 6.69 25.71
C PRO A 289 -1.05 5.21 25.29
N GLU A 290 0.02 4.50 25.64
CA GLU A 290 0.21 3.08 25.36
C GLU A 290 1.04 2.46 26.50
N MET A 291 0.55 1.34 27.05
CA MET A 291 1.08 0.78 28.30
C MET A 291 2.45 0.09 28.13
N THR A 292 2.68 -0.60 27.00
CA THR A 292 3.76 -1.59 26.88
C THR A 292 4.74 -1.35 25.73
N SER A 293 4.35 -0.58 24.71
CA SER A 293 5.16 -0.30 23.52
C SER A 293 4.97 1.16 23.10
N SER A 294 5.79 1.65 22.17
CA SER A 294 5.65 2.99 21.57
C SER A 294 5.14 2.93 20.13
N THR A 295 4.57 1.79 19.74
CA THR A 295 4.12 1.47 18.38
C THR A 295 3.09 2.46 17.85
N ARG A 296 2.20 2.97 18.70
CA ARG A 296 1.24 4.02 18.28
C ARG A 296 1.93 5.33 17.96
N ARG A 297 2.83 5.76 18.84
CA ARG A 297 3.58 7.00 18.65
C ARG A 297 4.46 6.92 17.41
N ASP A 298 5.15 5.79 17.22
CA ASP A 298 6.01 5.57 16.06
C ASP A 298 5.20 5.53 14.76
N HIS A 299 4.01 4.95 14.78
CA HIS A 299 3.09 5.00 13.65
C HIS A 299 2.68 6.43 13.28
N TRP A 300 2.23 7.23 14.24
CA TRP A 300 1.89 8.64 13.99
C TRP A 300 3.09 9.47 13.52
N LEU A 301 4.27 9.22 14.10
CA LEU A 301 5.51 9.88 13.70
C LEU A 301 5.87 9.56 12.24
N ALA A 302 5.82 8.30 11.86
CA ALA A 302 6.14 7.85 10.51
C ALA A 302 5.16 8.44 9.47
N LEU A 303 3.86 8.44 9.76
CA LEU A 303 2.84 9.02 8.88
C LEU A 303 3.03 10.53 8.71
N GLY A 304 3.26 11.27 9.80
CA GLY A 304 3.51 12.71 9.73
C GLY A 304 4.78 13.05 8.95
N LYS A 305 5.86 12.28 9.17
CA LYS A 305 7.11 12.44 8.42
C LYS A 305 6.96 12.12 6.94
N GLU A 306 6.20 11.11 6.57
CA GLU A 306 5.96 10.77 5.16
C GLU A 306 5.32 11.95 4.42
N VAL A 307 4.30 12.59 5.01
CA VAL A 307 3.66 13.78 4.42
C VAL A 307 4.65 14.93 4.31
N MET A 308 5.48 15.17 5.33
CA MET A 308 6.53 16.20 5.26
C MET A 308 7.55 15.91 4.14
N LEU A 309 7.99 14.65 4.01
CA LEU A 309 8.97 14.24 3.01
C LEU A 309 8.40 14.31 1.58
N LEU A 310 7.11 14.00 1.38
CA LEU A 310 6.41 14.22 0.12
C LEU A 310 6.52 15.68 -0.31
N HIS A 311 6.14 16.63 0.55
CA HIS A 311 6.18 18.05 0.20
C HIS A 311 7.59 18.58 0.01
N GLN A 312 8.56 18.10 0.81
CA GLN A 312 9.97 18.39 0.59
C GLN A 312 10.46 17.86 -0.76
N PHE A 313 10.03 16.67 -1.18
CA PHE A 313 10.36 16.10 -2.48
C PHE A 313 9.80 16.98 -3.61
N LEU A 314 8.50 17.31 -3.56
CA LEU A 314 7.84 18.14 -4.57
C LEU A 314 8.55 19.50 -4.73
N SER A 315 8.87 20.16 -3.62
CA SER A 315 9.59 21.43 -3.59
C SER A 315 11.02 21.30 -4.13
N LYS A 316 11.79 20.33 -3.62
CA LYS A 316 13.21 20.12 -3.98
C LYS A 316 13.38 19.79 -5.46
N PHE A 317 12.49 18.99 -6.02
CA PHE A 317 12.53 18.61 -7.43
C PHE A 317 11.75 19.56 -8.34
N LYS A 318 11.09 20.59 -7.78
CA LYS A 318 10.30 21.59 -8.51
C LYS A 318 9.28 20.91 -9.43
N VAL A 319 8.52 19.99 -8.87
CA VAL A 319 7.44 19.30 -9.60
C VAL A 319 6.30 20.31 -9.77
N GLU A 320 6.20 20.89 -10.97
CA GLU A 320 5.23 21.95 -11.27
C GLU A 320 3.97 21.42 -11.97
N SER A 321 4.04 20.24 -12.61
CA SER A 321 2.90 19.63 -13.28
C SER A 321 1.87 19.19 -12.24
N ALA A 322 0.64 19.72 -12.33
CA ALA A 322 -0.45 19.32 -11.44
C ALA A 322 -0.72 17.81 -11.49
N LEU A 323 -0.50 17.18 -12.65
CA LEU A 323 -0.65 15.73 -12.80
C LEU A 323 0.43 14.96 -12.03
N GLU A 324 1.70 15.38 -12.12
CA GLU A 324 2.82 14.74 -11.42
C GLU A 324 2.72 14.96 -9.90
N VAL A 325 2.31 16.16 -9.47
CA VAL A 325 2.02 16.46 -8.06
C VAL A 325 0.93 15.52 -7.54
N TRP A 326 -0.18 15.42 -8.28
CA TRP A 326 -1.30 14.56 -7.90
C TRP A 326 -0.91 13.08 -7.86
N GLU A 327 -0.08 12.62 -8.80
CA GLU A 327 0.43 11.25 -8.79
C GLU A 327 1.22 10.97 -7.51
N MET A 328 2.12 11.87 -7.11
CA MET A 328 2.91 11.69 -5.88
C MET A 328 2.00 11.66 -4.64
N HIS A 329 1.01 12.55 -4.57
CA HIS A 329 0.00 12.53 -3.51
C HIS A 329 -0.76 11.20 -3.48
N ALA A 330 -1.28 10.75 -4.62
CA ALA A 330 -2.04 9.50 -4.73
C ALA A 330 -1.21 8.29 -4.28
N ARG A 331 0.06 8.20 -4.70
CA ARG A 331 0.97 7.12 -4.31
C ARG A 331 1.26 7.11 -2.81
N THR A 332 1.48 8.28 -2.20
CA THR A 332 1.64 8.41 -0.74
C THR A 332 0.37 8.01 0.02
N ILE A 333 -0.79 8.50 -0.42
CA ILE A 333 -2.09 8.16 0.18
C ILE A 333 -2.28 6.64 0.14
N LEU A 334 -2.07 6.02 -1.02
CA LEU A 334 -2.18 4.56 -1.17
C LEU A 334 -1.15 3.79 -0.34
N GLY A 335 0.06 4.31 -0.16
CA GLY A 335 1.05 3.76 0.79
C GLY A 335 0.51 3.70 2.23
N ILE A 336 -0.13 4.77 2.69
CA ILE A 336 -0.75 4.85 4.02
C ILE A 336 -1.95 3.90 4.13
N ILE A 337 -2.81 3.82 3.10
CA ILE A 337 -3.95 2.89 3.07
C ILE A 337 -3.47 1.43 3.13
N ARG A 338 -2.42 1.07 2.37
CA ARG A 338 -1.82 -0.27 2.42
C ARG A 338 -1.26 -0.58 3.79
N LEU A 339 -0.60 0.37 4.44
CA LEU A 339 -0.09 0.20 5.79
C LEU A 339 -1.23 -0.09 6.77
N HIS A 340 -2.34 0.65 6.70
CA HIS A 340 -3.53 0.39 7.53
C HIS A 340 -4.09 -1.00 7.28
N ALA A 341 -4.25 -1.40 6.02
CA ALA A 341 -4.72 -2.73 5.65
C ALA A 341 -3.80 -3.84 6.19
N ALA A 342 -2.48 -3.69 6.05
CA ALA A 342 -1.51 -4.66 6.55
C ALA A 342 -1.53 -4.76 8.10
N ARG A 343 -1.64 -3.63 8.80
CA ARG A 343 -1.78 -3.60 10.27
C ARG A 343 -3.06 -4.29 10.74
N GLU A 344 -4.16 -4.08 10.03
CA GLU A 344 -5.44 -4.71 10.33
C GLU A 344 -5.42 -6.23 10.07
N MET A 345 -4.69 -6.68 9.05
CA MET A 345 -4.48 -8.11 8.79
C MET A 345 -3.60 -8.78 9.85
N LEU A 346 -2.53 -8.11 10.29
CA LEU A 346 -1.46 -8.66 11.12
C LEU A 346 -1.55 -8.22 12.58
N ARG A 347 -2.75 -7.89 13.10
CA ARG A 347 -3.01 -7.27 14.42
C ARG A 347 -2.04 -7.62 15.58
N ILE A 348 -1.54 -8.85 15.65
CA ILE A 348 -0.60 -9.34 16.67
C ILE A 348 0.83 -8.78 16.49
N SER A 349 1.28 -8.65 15.25
CA SER A 349 2.61 -8.20 14.88
C SER A 349 2.50 -7.25 13.68
N PRO A 350 2.02 -6.00 13.90
CA PRO A 350 1.87 -5.04 12.82
C PRO A 350 3.23 -4.73 12.17
N PRO A 351 3.26 -4.47 10.85
CA PRO A 351 4.51 -4.14 10.16
C PRO A 351 5.08 -2.81 10.66
N VAL A 352 6.39 -2.67 10.47
CA VAL A 352 7.10 -1.39 10.64
C VAL A 352 6.52 -0.39 9.64
N PRO A 353 6.01 0.77 10.08
CA PRO A 353 5.35 1.75 9.20
C PRO A 353 6.18 2.13 7.98
N GLU A 354 7.45 2.41 8.18
CA GLU A 354 8.39 2.90 7.18
C GLU A 354 8.46 1.96 5.97
N SER A 355 8.30 0.65 6.16
CA SER A 355 8.31 -0.35 5.08
C SER A 355 7.21 -0.16 4.02
N PHE A 356 6.16 0.62 4.31
CA PHE A 356 5.06 0.93 3.39
C PHE A 356 5.09 2.37 2.88
N LEU A 357 5.96 3.23 3.42
CA LEU A 357 5.99 4.66 3.16
C LEU A 357 7.13 4.98 2.18
N ILE A 358 6.78 5.59 1.05
CA ILE A 358 7.66 5.72 -0.11
C ILE A 358 8.86 6.61 0.24
N PHE A 359 8.60 7.78 0.80
CA PHE A 359 9.66 8.76 1.04
C PHE A 359 10.49 8.42 2.27
N ALA A 360 9.88 7.83 3.31
CA ALA A 360 10.62 7.27 4.44
C ALA A 360 11.67 6.24 3.98
N LEU A 361 11.29 5.29 3.12
CA LEU A 361 12.24 4.31 2.55
C LEU A 361 13.36 4.98 1.76
N LEU A 362 13.04 6.01 0.96
CA LEU A 362 14.03 6.70 0.15
C LEU A 362 15.02 7.52 0.98
N ASP A 363 14.60 8.05 2.13
CA ASP A 363 15.46 8.80 3.06
C ASP A 363 16.44 7.87 3.81
N GLU A 364 16.03 6.63 4.09
CA GLU A 364 16.90 5.61 4.70
C GLU A 364 17.96 5.03 3.74
N LEU A 365 17.75 5.15 2.43
CA LEU A 365 18.69 4.61 1.44
C LEU A 365 19.95 5.48 1.31
N PRO A 366 21.16 4.89 1.26
CA PRO A 366 22.39 5.66 1.09
C PRO A 366 22.35 6.50 -0.20
N ARG A 367 22.72 7.79 -0.10
CA ARG A 367 22.64 8.86 -1.12
C ARG A 367 23.01 8.50 -2.56
N ARG A 368 23.76 7.41 -2.80
CA ARG A 368 24.12 6.91 -4.14
C ARG A 368 22.97 6.20 -4.88
N ARG A 369 21.90 5.74 -4.22
CA ARG A 369 20.72 5.13 -4.89
C ARG A 369 19.61 6.13 -5.23
N LEU A 370 19.61 7.31 -4.60
CA LEU A 370 18.63 8.38 -4.80
C LEU A 370 18.67 8.97 -6.22
N SER A 371 19.84 9.02 -6.88
CA SER A 371 19.94 9.53 -8.25
C SER A 371 19.33 8.61 -9.32
N ARG A 372 19.32 7.28 -9.08
CA ARG A 372 18.61 6.32 -9.94
C ARG A 372 17.13 6.20 -9.60
N SER A 373 16.78 6.23 -8.31
CA SER A 373 15.39 6.08 -7.85
C SER A 373 14.55 7.34 -8.10
N GLY A 374 15.16 8.52 -8.05
CA GLY A 374 14.51 9.78 -8.45
C GLY A 374 14.22 9.89 -9.95
N GLU A 375 14.90 9.09 -10.79
CA GLU A 375 14.53 8.92 -12.20
C GLU A 375 13.39 7.90 -12.36
N SER A 376 13.35 6.84 -11.53
CA SER A 376 12.26 5.85 -11.51
C SER A 376 10.93 6.36 -10.96
N LEU A 377 10.92 7.46 -10.19
CA LEU A 377 9.71 8.16 -9.74
C LEU A 377 9.18 9.19 -10.75
N LYS A 378 9.91 9.43 -11.85
CA LYS A 378 9.54 10.36 -12.92
C LYS A 378 9.00 9.64 -14.18
N ILE A 379 8.72 8.34 -14.08
CA ILE A 379 8.19 7.51 -15.17
C ILE A 379 6.73 7.22 -14.88
#